data_AF-A0A565C8J1-F1
#
_entry.id   AF-A0A565C8J1-F1
#
_cell.length_a   1.000
_cell.length_b   1.000
_cell.length_c   1.000
_cell.angle_alpha   90.00
_cell.angle_beta   90.00
_cell.angle_gamma   90.00
#
_symmetry.space_group_name_H-M   'P 1'
#
loop_
_entity.id
_entity.type
_entity.pdbx_description
1 polymer ?
#
loop_
_entity_poly.entity_id
_entity_poly.type
_entity_poly.pdbx_seq_one_letter_code
_entity_poly.pdbx_strand_id
1 'polypeptide(L)'
;MNLTANSARPNPQGSFHYGTIPINRTLVLANAATMIYGKLRYTVNRISYINPITPLKLADWYNISGVFDLKTIISTPTIGPAHFGTSVFDIELHEFVEIVFQNDERSILSWHMDGTSAYPVGYGSGT
;
A
#
# COMPACT_ATOMS: atom_id res chain seq x y z
N MET A 1 23.16 -0.91 -2.50
CA MET A 1 23.02 -1.69 -3.75
C MET A 1 24.14 -1.32 -4.69
N ASN A 2 24.75 -2.31 -5.33
CA ASN A 2 25.82 -2.12 -6.32
C ASN A 2 25.18 -2.05 -7.72
N LEU A 3 25.37 -0.94 -8.43
CA LEU A 3 24.80 -0.65 -9.76
C LEU A 3 25.72 -1.05 -10.93
N THR A 4 26.70 -1.94 -10.70
CA THR A 4 27.52 -2.48 -11.79
C THR A 4 26.74 -3.52 -12.57
N ALA A 5 26.47 -3.22 -13.85
CA ALA A 5 25.91 -4.17 -14.80
C ALA A 5 26.93 -5.27 -15.09
N ASN A 6 26.63 -6.51 -14.71
CA ASN A 6 27.37 -7.70 -15.13
C ASN A 6 26.60 -8.45 -16.22
N SER A 7 27.38 -9.13 -17.08
CA SER A 7 27.00 -9.77 -18.34
C SER A 7 25.72 -10.63 -18.32
N ALA A 8 25.01 -10.61 -19.45
CA ALA A 8 23.68 -11.20 -19.66
C ALA A 8 23.66 -12.72 -19.50
N ARG A 9 22.80 -13.20 -18.59
CA ARG A 9 22.32 -14.58 -18.52
C ARG A 9 21.14 -14.80 -19.50
N PRO A 10 20.75 -16.06 -19.80
CA PRO A 10 19.63 -16.37 -20.72
C PRO A 10 18.24 -15.87 -20.25
N ASN A 11 18.14 -15.39 -19.01
CA ASN A 11 16.96 -14.70 -18.49
C ASN A 11 17.16 -13.19 -18.70
N PRO A 12 16.16 -12.42 -19.17
CA PRO A 12 16.36 -11.03 -19.58
C PRO A 12 17.12 -10.22 -18.52
N GLN A 13 18.33 -9.78 -18.86
CA GLN A 13 19.20 -8.96 -18.02
C GLN A 13 19.58 -7.69 -18.78
N GLY A 14 19.18 -6.54 -18.25
CA GLY A 14 19.32 -5.21 -18.85
C GLY A 14 18.28 -4.23 -18.30
N SER A 15 18.24 -3.01 -18.84
CA SER A 15 17.20 -2.01 -18.54
C SER A 15 15.82 -2.60 -18.84
N PHE A 16 15.09 -3.00 -17.80
CA PHE A 16 13.72 -3.47 -17.92
C PHE A 16 12.83 -2.25 -18.15
N HIS A 17 12.07 -2.24 -19.25
CA HIS A 17 11.10 -1.18 -19.52
C HIS A 17 9.89 -1.40 -18.61
N TYR A 18 9.99 -0.97 -17.35
CA TYR A 18 8.92 -1.15 -16.36
C TYR A 18 7.55 -0.63 -16.86
N GLY A 19 7.54 0.40 -17.73
CA GLY A 19 6.33 0.93 -18.35
C GLY A 19 5.63 0.01 -19.36
N THR A 20 6.22 -1.12 -19.76
CA THR A 20 5.58 -2.11 -20.64
C THR A 20 5.10 -3.36 -19.90
N ILE A 21 5.36 -3.47 -18.59
CA ILE A 21 4.84 -4.55 -17.77
C ILE A 21 3.36 -4.25 -17.47
N PRO A 22 2.43 -5.17 -17.79
CA PRO A 22 1.04 -5.00 -17.42
C PRO A 22 0.89 -4.91 -15.89
N ILE A 23 0.19 -3.87 -15.41
CA ILE A 23 -0.14 -3.73 -14.00
C ILE A 23 -1.23 -4.74 -13.65
N ASN A 24 -0.96 -5.60 -12.66
CA ASN A 24 -1.94 -6.57 -12.16
C ASN A 24 -2.99 -5.89 -11.27
N ARG A 25 -2.54 -4.98 -10.40
CA ARG A 25 -3.39 -4.30 -9.42
C ARG A 25 -2.89 -2.89 -9.16
N THR A 26 -3.81 -1.93 -9.08
CA THR A 26 -3.51 -0.57 -8.63
C THR A 26 -4.15 -0.33 -7.27
N LEU A 27 -3.36 0.18 -6.31
CA LEU A 27 -3.80 0.62 -5.00
C LEU A 27 -3.69 2.15 -4.94
N VAL A 28 -4.83 2.83 -4.94
CA VAL A 28 -4.91 4.28 -4.70
C VAL A 28 -5.18 4.50 -3.22
N LEU A 29 -4.17 5.02 -2.51
CA LEU A 29 -4.18 5.21 -1.07
C LEU A 29 -4.28 6.70 -0.76
N ALA A 30 -5.49 7.15 -0.44
CA ALA A 30 -5.75 8.53 -0.02
C ALA A 30 -5.58 8.68 1.49
N ASN A 31 -4.71 9.59 1.90
CA ASN A 31 -4.59 9.98 3.30
C ASN A 31 -5.65 11.03 3.68
N ALA A 32 -6.08 11.01 4.94
CA ALA A 32 -6.91 12.06 5.50
C ALA A 32 -6.78 12.16 7.02
N ALA A 33 -6.80 13.39 7.52
CA ALA A 33 -6.98 13.75 8.91
C ALA A 33 -8.48 13.91 9.24
N THR A 34 -8.95 13.28 10.32
CA THR A 34 -10.36 13.32 10.71
C THR A 34 -10.55 13.12 12.21
N MET A 35 -11.71 13.53 12.73
CA MET A 35 -12.08 13.32 14.14
C MET A 35 -12.84 12.01 14.29
N ILE A 36 -12.28 11.06 15.06
CA ILE A 36 -12.95 9.81 15.41
C ILE A 36 -13.09 9.78 16.94
N TYR A 37 -14.34 9.74 17.43
CA TYR A 37 -14.70 9.86 18.85
C TYR A 37 -14.02 11.05 19.56
N GLY A 38 -14.03 12.23 18.92
CA GLY A 38 -13.49 13.47 19.49
C GLY A 38 -11.97 13.59 19.52
N LYS A 39 -11.23 12.62 18.96
CA LYS A 39 -9.77 12.66 18.85
C LYS A 39 -9.35 12.76 17.39
N LEU A 40 -8.37 13.62 17.11
CA LEU A 40 -7.75 13.73 15.79
C LEU A 40 -7.03 12.42 15.46
N ARG A 41 -7.33 11.86 14.30
CA ARG A 41 -6.76 10.63 13.77
C ARG A 41 -6.39 10.82 12.30
N TYR A 42 -5.40 10.05 11.87
CA TYR A 42 -5.04 9.92 10.46
C TYR A 42 -5.52 8.59 9.94
N THR A 43 -5.88 8.60 8.66
CA THR A 43 -6.49 7.46 7.97
C THR A 43 -5.91 7.29 6.58
N VAL A 44 -6.00 6.06 6.09
CA VAL A 44 -5.75 5.71 4.68
C VAL A 44 -7.01 5.04 4.17
N ASN A 45 -7.60 5.56 3.09
CA ASN A 45 -8.89 5.10 2.55
C ASN A 45 -9.95 4.89 3.65
N ARG A 46 -10.11 5.89 4.52
CA ARG A 46 -11.05 5.93 5.68
C ARG A 46 -10.70 5.02 6.86
N ILE A 47 -9.64 4.22 6.79
CA ILE A 47 -9.26 3.34 7.90
C ILE A 47 -8.20 4.01 8.76
N SER A 48 -8.53 4.24 10.03
CA SER A 48 -7.53 4.55 11.05
C SER A 48 -6.98 3.25 11.61
N TYR A 49 -5.75 2.93 11.24
CA TYR A 49 -5.18 1.62 11.51
C TYR A 49 -5.09 1.32 13.01
N ILE A 50 -5.51 0.11 13.40
CA ILE A 50 -5.29 -0.44 14.74
C ILE A 50 -4.42 -1.68 14.67
N ASN A 51 -3.43 -1.74 15.55
CA ASN A 51 -2.59 -2.93 15.72
C ASN A 51 -3.43 -4.04 16.36
N PRO A 52 -3.59 -5.20 15.69
CA PRO A 52 -4.23 -6.35 16.32
C PRO A 52 -3.34 -6.90 17.45
N ILE A 53 -3.97 -7.55 18.44
CA ILE A 53 -3.24 -8.22 19.53
C ILE A 53 -2.39 -9.38 18.99
N THR A 54 -2.93 -10.13 18.01
CA THR A 54 -2.23 -11.21 17.33
C THR A 54 -1.48 -10.65 16.10
N PRO A 55 -0.16 -10.88 15.95
CA PRO A 55 0.59 -10.43 14.78
C PRO A 55 0.03 -10.98 13.46
N LEU A 56 -0.09 -10.14 12.44
CA LEU A 56 -0.75 -10.47 11.18
C LEU A 56 -0.19 -11.73 10.50
N LYS A 57 1.14 -11.86 10.43
CA LYS A 57 1.78 -13.05 9.83
C LYS A 57 1.46 -14.34 10.59
N LEU A 58 1.31 -14.29 11.92
CA LEU A 58 0.92 -15.45 12.72
C LEU A 58 -0.57 -15.77 12.53
N ALA A 59 -1.41 -14.73 12.49
CA ALA A 59 -2.83 -14.91 12.24
C ALA A 59 -3.10 -15.55 10.87
N ASP A 60 -2.40 -15.11 9.84
CA ASP A 60 -2.46 -15.68 8.50
C ASP A 60 -1.94 -17.13 8.47
N TRP A 61 -0.72 -17.36 8.98
CA TRP A 61 -0.09 -18.69 8.98
C TRP A 61 -0.90 -19.78 9.69
N TYR A 62 -1.52 -19.45 10.83
CA TYR A 62 -2.34 -20.38 11.61
C TYR A 62 -3.84 -20.29 11.30
N ASN A 63 -4.24 -19.49 10.30
CA ASN A 63 -5.64 -19.26 9.90
C ASN A 63 -6.54 -18.85 11.08
N ILE A 64 -6.08 -17.91 11.90
CA ILE A 64 -6.81 -17.40 13.07
C ILE A 64 -7.85 -16.38 12.61
N SER A 65 -9.13 -16.74 12.69
CA SER A 65 -10.24 -15.87 12.32
C SER A 65 -10.38 -14.65 13.24
N GLY A 66 -10.87 -13.53 12.70
CA GLY A 66 -11.26 -12.34 13.48
C GLY A 66 -10.11 -11.39 13.83
N VAL A 67 -8.88 -11.68 13.39
CA VAL A 67 -7.73 -10.78 13.59
C VAL A 67 -7.72 -9.64 12.56
N PHE A 68 -8.02 -9.96 11.30
CA PHE A 68 -8.18 -8.99 10.22
C PHE A 68 -9.22 -9.50 9.21
N ASP A 69 -9.73 -8.60 8.36
CA ASP A 69 -10.59 -8.92 7.23
C ASP A 69 -10.06 -8.19 6.00
N LEU A 70 -9.89 -8.90 4.88
CA LEU A 70 -9.40 -8.38 3.61
C LEU A 70 -10.33 -7.34 2.97
N LYS A 71 -11.56 -7.20 3.47
CA LYS A 71 -12.54 -6.19 3.04
C LYS A 71 -12.51 -4.93 3.89
N THR A 72 -11.70 -4.89 4.96
CA THR A 72 -11.59 -3.73 5.85
C THR A 72 -11.15 -2.48 5.09
N ILE A 73 -10.13 -2.65 4.26
CA ILE A 73 -9.64 -1.61 3.36
C ILE A 73 -9.89 -2.05 1.92
N ILE A 74 -10.11 -1.09 1.05
CA ILE A 74 -10.31 -1.31 -0.37
C ILE A 74 -9.26 -0.51 -1.15
N SER A 75 -8.98 -0.95 -2.37
CA SER A 75 -7.87 -0.45 -3.18
C SER A 75 -8.07 0.97 -3.71
N THR A 76 -9.27 1.56 -3.59
CA THR A 76 -9.55 2.93 -4.01
C THR A 76 -10.25 3.72 -2.89
N PRO A 77 -10.05 5.05 -2.82
CA PRO A 77 -10.75 5.88 -1.85
C PRO A 77 -12.26 5.79 -2.06
N THR A 78 -13.02 5.68 -0.96
CA THR A 78 -14.48 5.76 -1.00
C THR A 78 -15.00 6.90 -0.16
N ILE A 79 -16.23 7.30 -0.46
CA ILE A 79 -16.97 8.28 0.33
C ILE A 79 -17.54 7.60 1.58
N GLY A 80 -17.44 8.27 2.72
CA GLY A 80 -18.12 7.89 3.94
C GLY A 80 -17.30 8.15 5.21
N PRO A 81 -17.84 7.81 6.39
CA PRO A 81 -17.14 8.06 7.64
C PRO A 81 -15.90 7.18 7.78
N ALA A 82 -14.86 7.76 8.36
CA ALA A 82 -13.70 7.02 8.80
C ALA A 82 -14.00 6.18 10.05
N HIS A 83 -13.31 5.05 10.19
CA HIS A 83 -13.46 4.16 11.34
C HIS A 83 -12.14 3.43 11.64
N PHE A 84 -12.06 2.79 12.80
CA PHE A 84 -10.91 1.95 13.15
C PHE A 84 -10.98 0.61 12.43
N GLY A 85 -9.83 0.12 12.00
CA GLY A 85 -9.74 -1.20 11.38
C GLY A 85 -8.29 -1.65 11.20
N THR A 86 -8.10 -2.95 11.00
CA THR A 86 -6.81 -3.53 10.66
C THR A 86 -6.77 -3.76 9.15
N SER A 87 -6.12 -2.83 8.44
CA SER A 87 -5.99 -2.86 6.99
C SER A 87 -4.98 -3.91 6.54
N VAL A 88 -5.42 -4.83 5.67
CA VAL A 88 -4.57 -5.83 5.01
C VAL A 88 -4.97 -5.89 3.54
N PHE A 89 -3.98 -5.82 2.66
CA PHE A 89 -4.14 -6.16 1.24
C PHE A 89 -3.52 -7.53 0.99
N ASP A 90 -4.27 -8.37 0.28
CA ASP A 90 -3.85 -9.68 -0.21
C ASP A 90 -3.16 -9.55 -1.57
N ILE A 91 -1.84 -9.47 -1.58
CA ILE A 91 -1.07 -9.39 -2.83
C ILE A 91 -0.56 -10.79 -3.16
N GLU A 92 -0.83 -11.27 -4.37
CA GLU A 92 -0.37 -12.59 -4.81
C GLU A 92 1.12 -12.57 -5.20
N LEU A 93 1.75 -13.74 -5.14
CA LEU A 93 3.14 -13.89 -5.55
C LEU A 93 3.31 -13.53 -7.03
N HIS A 94 4.23 -12.62 -7.31
CA HIS A 94 4.52 -12.07 -8.65
C HIS A 94 3.46 -11.11 -9.23
N GLU A 95 2.53 -10.58 -8.43
CA GLU A 95 1.73 -9.44 -8.87
C GLU A 95 2.59 -8.18 -9.06
N PHE A 96 2.46 -7.55 -10.22
CA PHE A 96 3.00 -6.23 -10.48
C PHE A 96 2.00 -5.17 -9.98
N VAL A 97 2.25 -4.66 -8.77
CA VAL A 97 1.35 -3.73 -8.07
C VAL A 97 1.82 -2.29 -8.23
N GLU A 98 0.92 -1.43 -8.71
CA GLU A 98 1.09 0.02 -8.69
C GLU A 98 0.46 0.58 -7.42
N ILE A 99 1.19 1.45 -6.71
CA ILE A 99 0.66 2.16 -5.53
C ILE A 99 0.70 3.65 -5.81
N VAL A 100 -0.48 4.27 -5.79
CA VAL A 100 -0.68 5.71 -5.96
C VAL A 100 -0.99 6.31 -4.59
N PHE A 101 -0.08 7.13 -4.07
CA PHE A 101 -0.33 7.89 -2.85
C PHE A 101 -1.04 9.20 -3.20
N GLN A 102 -2.30 9.33 -2.78
CA GLN A 102 -3.10 10.53 -2.96
C GLN A 102 -3.09 11.34 -1.66
N ASN A 103 -2.67 12.60 -1.75
CA ASN A 103 -2.63 13.51 -0.62
C ASN A 103 -3.49 14.75 -0.88
N ASP A 104 -4.64 14.80 -0.22
CA ASP A 104 -5.55 15.94 -0.28
C ASP A 104 -5.29 16.96 0.86
N GLU A 105 -4.27 16.71 1.69
CA GLU A 105 -3.86 17.62 2.77
C GLU A 105 -2.85 18.65 2.30
N ARG A 106 -2.72 19.74 3.08
CA ARG A 106 -1.75 20.82 2.80
C ARG A 106 -0.32 20.47 3.21
N SER A 107 -0.14 19.40 3.96
CA SER A 107 1.15 18.99 4.52
C SER A 107 1.74 17.85 3.71
N ILE A 108 3.08 17.82 3.62
CA ILE A 108 3.80 16.70 3.01
C ILE A 108 3.66 15.47 3.92
N LEU A 109 3.45 14.31 3.31
CA LEU A 109 3.46 13.01 3.98
C LEU A 109 4.56 12.12 3.38
N SER A 110 5.27 11.44 4.27
CA SER A 110 6.32 10.49 3.91
C SER A 110 5.83 9.07 4.10
N TRP A 111 5.99 8.25 3.06
CA TRP A 111 5.65 6.83 3.08
C TRP A 111 6.92 5.98 3.15
N HIS A 112 6.89 4.95 3.98
CA HIS A 112 7.93 3.94 4.08
C HIS A 112 7.34 2.57 3.75
N MET A 113 8.14 1.73 3.08
CA MET A 113 7.77 0.38 2.72
C MET A 113 8.79 -0.59 3.31
N ASP A 114 8.32 -1.44 4.21
CA ASP A 114 9.13 -2.47 4.84
C ASP A 114 9.24 -3.73 3.96
N GLY A 115 10.40 -4.39 3.99
CA GLY A 115 10.58 -5.72 3.39
C GLY A 115 10.73 -5.76 1.87
N THR A 116 10.52 -4.66 1.15
CA THR A 116 10.79 -4.56 -0.29
C THR A 116 11.19 -3.12 -0.68
N SER A 117 11.53 -2.90 -1.94
CA SER A 117 11.78 -1.58 -2.52
C SER A 117 10.75 -1.29 -3.61
N ALA A 118 10.43 -0.01 -3.79
CA ALA A 118 9.57 0.47 -4.86
C ALA A 118 10.30 1.49 -5.74
N TYR A 119 9.84 1.65 -6.97
CA TYR A 119 10.37 2.63 -7.92
C TYR A 119 9.35 3.76 -8.09
N PRO A 120 9.71 5.02 -7.76
CA PRO A 120 8.87 6.16 -8.11
C PRO A 120 8.81 6.30 -9.63
N VAL A 121 7.61 6.17 -10.20
CA VAL A 121 7.39 6.25 -11.66
C VAL A 121 6.75 7.56 -12.11
N GLY A 122 6.23 8.35 -11.17
CA GLY A 122 5.62 9.66 -11.46
C GLY A 122 5.19 10.39 -10.19
N TYR A 123 4.93 11.68 -10.36
CA TYR A 123 4.26 12.54 -9.38
C TYR A 123 3.48 13.61 -10.13
N GLY A 124 2.47 14.18 -9.48
CA GLY A 124 1.64 15.21 -10.09
C GLY A 124 0.82 15.96 -9.05
N SER A 125 0.27 17.09 -9.48
CA SER A 125 -0.70 17.85 -8.70
C SER A 125 -2.10 17.35 -9.04
N GLY A 126 -2.96 17.20 -8.03
CA GLY A 126 -4.40 17.11 -8.26
C GLY A 126 -4.96 18.42 -8.82
N THR A 127 -6.09 18.35 -9.50
CA THR A 127 -6.88 19.52 -9.96
C THR A 127 -8.01 19.83 -9.00
#